data_AF-A0A7C3H0P8-F1
#
_entry.id   AF-A0A7C3H0P8-F1
#
_cell.length_a   1.000
_cell.length_b   1.000
_cell.length_c   1.000
_cell.angle_alpha   90.00
_cell.angle_beta   90.00
_cell.angle_gamma   90.00
#
_symmetry.space_group_name_H-M   'P 1'
#
loop_
_entity.id
_entity.type
_entity.pdbx_description
1 polymer ?
#
loop_
_entity_poly.entity_id
_entity_poly.type
_entity_poly.pdbx_seq_one_letter_code
_entity_poly.pdbx_strand_id
1 'polypeptide(L)' 'MENIEKIVEQYCGDLRDRVRACHSREVARLLADVIYYELGPLAQQPEVVSYLDDLLKVLVEETFDSEGKNRFLTPNME' A
#
# COMPACT_ATOMS: atom_id res chain seq x y z
N MET A 1 20.32 -7.88 11.10
CA MET A 1 19.45 -6.92 10.40
C MET A 1 18.05 -7.48 10.46
N GLU A 2 17.15 -6.76 11.11
CA GLU A 2 15.72 -7.07 11.05
C GLU A 2 15.27 -6.95 9.58
N ASN A 3 14.42 -7.85 9.09
CA ASN A 3 13.96 -7.80 7.70
C ASN A 3 12.99 -6.59 7.59
N ILE A 4 13.32 -5.58 6.77
CA ILE A 4 12.52 -4.36 6.59
C ILE A 4 11.07 -4.71 6.22
N GLU A 5 10.87 -5.77 5.44
CA GLU A 5 9.54 -6.33 5.13
C GLU A 5 8.74 -6.66 6.39
N LYS A 6 9.37 -7.35 7.36
CA LYS A 6 8.72 -7.70 8.63
C LYS A 6 8.41 -6.48 9.50
N ILE A 7 9.28 -5.46 9.45
CA ILE A 7 9.02 -4.19 10.13
C ILE A 7 7.78 -3.54 9.51
N VAL A 8 7.73 -3.41 8.19
CA VAL A 8 6.57 -2.79 7.53
C VAL A 8 5.29 -3.59 7.78
N GLU A 9 5.32 -4.93 7.68
CA GLU A 9 4.16 -5.78 7.97
C GLU A 9 3.70 -5.65 9.44
N GLN A 10 4.63 -5.55 10.40
CA GLN A 10 4.29 -5.40 11.81
C GLN A 10 3.57 -4.08 12.12
N TYR A 11 3.97 -2.98 11.49
CA TYR A 11 3.43 -1.64 11.79
C TYR A 11 2.25 -1.26 10.90
N CYS A 12 2.25 -1.71 9.65
CA CYS A 12 1.27 -1.32 8.64
C CYS A 12 0.33 -2.48 8.24
N GLY A 13 0.52 -3.67 8.80
CA GLY A 13 -0.25 -4.87 8.46
C GLY A 13 -0.02 -5.33 7.01
N ASP A 14 -0.96 -6.13 6.50
CA ASP A 14 -0.91 -6.61 5.11
C ASP A 14 -1.28 -5.48 4.13
N LEU A 15 -0.25 -4.82 3.59
CA LEU A 15 -0.43 -3.74 2.62
C LEU A 15 -1.08 -4.20 1.32
N ARG A 16 -0.90 -5.46 0.91
CA ARG A 16 -1.49 -5.99 -0.32
C ARG A 16 -3.01 -6.06 -0.19
N ASP A 17 -3.50 -6.60 0.91
CA ASP A 17 -4.94 -6.67 1.16
C ASP A 17 -5.55 -5.28 1.35
N ARG A 18 -4.86 -4.39 2.06
CA ARG A 18 -5.32 -2.99 2.22
C ARG A 18 -5.42 -2.25 0.89
N VAL A 19 -4.42 -2.35 0.01
CA VAL A 19 -4.45 -1.72 -1.32
C VAL A 19 -5.55 -2.34 -2.19
N ARG A 20 -5.73 -3.66 -2.16
CA ARG A 20 -6.79 -4.37 -2.90
C ARG A 20 -8.20 -4.02 -2.45
N ALA A 21 -8.37 -3.60 -1.20
CA ALA A 21 -9.67 -3.14 -0.69
C ALA A 21 -10.05 -1.73 -1.19
N CYS A 22 -9.10 -0.95 -1.70
CA CYS A 22 -9.35 0.42 -2.18
C CYS A 22 -10.16 0.42 -3.48
N HIS A 23 -11.24 1.19 -3.53
CA HIS A 23 -12.11 1.22 -4.71
C HIS A 23 -11.47 1.89 -5.94
N SER A 24 -10.54 2.83 -5.73
CA SER A 24 -9.85 3.54 -6.80
C SER A 24 -8.38 3.81 -6.47
N ARG A 25 -7.58 4.09 -7.51
CA ARG A 25 -6.17 4.49 -7.34
C ARG A 25 -6.01 5.72 -6.45
N GLU A 26 -6.96 6.65 -6.50
CA GLU A 26 -6.94 7.86 -5.67
C GLU A 26 -7.10 7.52 -4.19
N VAL A 27 -8.02 6.62 -3.85
CA VAL A 27 -8.17 6.11 -2.48
C VAL A 27 -6.90 5.40 -2.01
N ALA A 28 -6.27 4.60 -2.88
CA ALA A 28 -5.00 3.95 -2.55
C ALA A 28 -3.84 4.94 -2.30
N ARG A 29 -3.84 6.10 -2.98
CA ARG A 29 -2.87 7.18 -2.70
C ARG A 29 -3.10 7.82 -1.34
N LEU A 30 -4.36 8.10 -0.98
CA LEU A 30 -4.69 8.61 0.35
C LEU A 30 -4.33 7.60 1.45
N LEU A 31 -4.52 6.30 1.17
CA LEU A 31 -4.08 5.24 2.07
C LEU A 31 -2.56 5.24 2.27
N ALA A 32 -1.76 5.52 1.23
CA ALA A 32 -0.31 5.61 1.35
C ALA A 32 0.11 6.66 2.39
N ASP A 33 -0.51 7.85 2.39
CA ASP A 33 -0.25 8.89 3.39
C ASP A 33 -0.55 8.39 4.81
N VAL A 34 -1.65 7.66 5.01
CA VAL A 34 -2.01 7.06 6.30
C VAL A 34 -0.97 6.03 6.75
N ILE A 35 -0.50 5.18 5.84
CA ILE A 35 0.51 4.17 6.12
C ILE A 35 1.83 4.82 6.57
N TYR A 36 2.21 5.96 5.99
CA TYR A 36 3.36 6.73 6.44
C TYR A 36 3.23 7.20 7.89
N TYR A 37 2.02 7.62 8.32
CA TYR A 37 1.78 7.98 9.71
C TYR A 37 1.86 6.77 10.65
N GLU A 38 1.42 5.59 10.22
CA GLU A 38 1.44 4.36 11.03
C GLU A 38 2.86 3.86 11.33
N LEU A 39 3.83 4.14 10.45
CA LEU A 39 5.26 3.86 10.71
C LEU A 39 5.82 4.69 11.87
N GLY A 40 5.21 5.84 12.19
CA GLY A 40 5.65 6.71 13.28
C GLY A 40 7.14 7.08 13.17
N PRO A 41 7.96 6.84 14.22
CA PRO A 41 9.39 7.16 14.18
C PRO A 41 10.19 6.45 13.08
N LEU A 42 9.72 5.29 12.60
CA LEU A 42 10.39 4.53 11.54
C LEU A 42 10.32 5.23 10.18
N ALA A 43 9.36 6.16 9.99
CA ALA A 43 9.30 7.01 8.81
C ALA A 43 10.51 7.97 8.69
N GLN A 44 11.34 8.08 9.73
CA GLN A 44 12.60 8.84 9.68
C GLN A 44 13.77 8.02 9.12
N GLN A 45 13.59 6.71 8.91
CA GLN A 45 14.61 5.82 8.36
C GLN A 45 14.45 5.74 6.83
N PRO A 46 15.42 6.26 6.04
CA PRO A 46 15.29 6.33 4.59
C PRO A 46 15.09 4.96 3.92
N GLU A 47 15.71 3.91 4.47
CA GLU A 47 15.60 2.53 3.97
C GLU A 47 14.20 1.95 4.14
N VAL A 48 13.51 2.29 5.24
CA VAL A 48 12.12 1.84 5.49
C VAL A 48 11.16 2.57 4.56
N VAL A 49 11.35 3.89 4.42
CA VAL A 49 10.53 4.73 3.53
C VAL A 49 10.72 4.30 2.08
N SER A 50 11.95 4.11 1.62
CA SER A 50 12.23 3.67 0.24
C SER A 50 11.61 2.31 -0.05
N TYR A 51 11.73 1.35 0.87
CA TYR A 51 11.10 0.03 0.71
C TYR A 51 9.57 0.15 0.65
N LEU A 52 8.96 0.97 1.51
CA LEU A 52 7.52 1.17 1.53
C LEU A 52 7.00 1.83 0.24
N ASP A 53 7.69 2.87 -0.24
CA ASP A 53 7.35 3.55 -1.51
C ASP A 53 7.35 2.57 -2.69
N ASP A 54 8.42 1.78 -2.82
CA ASP A 54 8.55 0.80 -3.89
C ASP A 54 7.46 -0.27 -3.80
N LEU A 55 7.20 -0.78 -2.59
CA LEU A 55 6.16 -1.77 -2.36
C LEU A 55 4.77 -1.22 -2.70
N LEU A 56 4.41 -0.02 -2.22
CA LEU A 56 3.12 0.59 -2.51
C LEU A 56 2.94 0.88 -4.00
N LYS A 57 4.00 1.33 -4.69
CA LYS A 57 3.98 1.55 -6.13
C LYS A 57 3.66 0.26 -6.89
N VAL A 58 4.36 -0.83 -6.57
CA VAL A 58 4.11 -2.15 -7.18
C VAL A 58 2.67 -2.59 -6.91
N LEU A 59 2.22 -2.52 -5.66
CA LEU A 59 0.85 -2.93 -5.29
C LEU A 59 -0.22 -2.10 -6.02
N VAL A 60 -0.01 -0.80 -6.18
CA VAL A 60 -0.94 0.08 -6.93
C VAL A 60 -0.95 -0.27 -8.42
N GLU A 61 0.21 -0.53 -9.02
CA GLU A 61 0.32 -0.92 -10.44
C GLU A 61 -0.33 -2.30 -10.71
N GLU A 62 -0.18 -3.24 -9.77
CA GLU A 62 -0.83 -4.56 -9.82
C GLU A 62 -2.34 -4.50 -9.59
N THR A 63 -2.80 -3.59 -8.72
CA THR A 63 -4.21 -3.51 -8.30
C THR A 63 -5.08 -2.71 -9.26
N PHE A 64 -4.56 -1.63 -9.83
CA PHE A 64 -5.35 -0.72 -10.65
C PHE A 64 -4.98 -0.82 -12.12
N ASP A 65 -5.98 -0.81 -13.00
CA ASP A 65 -5.76 -0.74 -14.45
C ASP A 65 -5.34 0.67 -14.90
N SER A 66 -5.11 0.87 -16.20
CA SER A 66 -4.76 2.18 -16.76
C SER A 66 -5.83 3.25 -16.52
N GLU A 67 -7.10 2.86 -16.36
CA GLU A 67 -8.22 3.76 -16.05
C GLU A 67 -8.34 4.07 -14.54
N GLY A 68 -7.53 3.41 -13.70
CA GLY A 68 -7.55 3.58 -12.25
C GLY A 68 -8.61 2.76 -11.53
N LYS A 69 -9.25 1.81 -12.22
CA LYS A 69 -10.23 0.87 -11.64
C LYS A 69 -9.52 -0.30 -10.99
N ASN A 70 -10.04 -0.73 -9.84
CA ASN A 70 -9.51 -1.88 -9.13
C ASN A 70 -9.84 -3.18 -9.89
N ARG A 71 -8.82 -3.95 -10.25
CA ARG A 71 -8.94 -5.20 -11.00
C ARG A 71 -9.51 -6.36 -10.18
N PHE A 72 -9.46 -6.26 -8.86
CA PHE A 72 -9.90 -7.29 -7.91
C PHE A 72 -11.33 -7.06 -7.40
N LEU A 73 -11.86 -5.84 -7.54
CA LEU A 73 -13.25 -5.54 -7.23
C LEU A 73 -14.07 -5.74 -8.51
N THR A 74 -14.56 -6.95 -8.73
CA THR A 74 -15.60 -7.16 -9.75
C THR A 74 -16.84 -6.36 -9.34
N PRO A 75 -17.49 -5.65 -10.28
CA PRO A 75 -18.85 -5.19 -10.03
C PRO A 75 -19.68 -6.44 -9.75
N ASN A 76 -20.34 -6.48 -8.59
CA ASN A 76 -21.41 -7.44 -8.38
C ASN A 76 -22.39 -7.23 -9.55
N MET A 77 -22.45 -8.20 -10.47
CA MET A 77 -23.56 -8.29 -11.40
C MET A 77 -24.76 -8.74 -10.56
N GLU A 78 -25.48 -7.75 -10.02
CA GLU A 78 -26.88 -7.91 -9.65
C GLU A 78 -27.75 -7.90 -10.90
#